data_AF-A0AAN6ZZ85-F1
#
_entry.id   AF-A0AAN6ZZ85-F1
#
_cell.length_a   1.000
_cell.length_b   1.000
_cell.length_c   1.000
_cell.angle_alpha   90.00
_cell.angle_beta   90.00
_cell.angle_gamma   90.00
#
_symmetry.space_group_name_H-M   'P 1'
#
loop_
_entity.id
_entity.type
_entity.pdbx_description
1 polymer ?
#
loop_
_entity_poly.entity_id
_entity_poly.type
_entity_poly.pdbx_seq_one_letter_code
_entity_poly.pdbx_strand_id
1 'polypeptide(L)'
;MEAQKTPVLNAPETLTSSQLHALFDILTHHETYAEVELFKDPATISKYGYPFAPHATESSAAPSYAADSAAPLLAGVLRSIVLPFPGVRDLPPEFWHLRFQAVLEKLADGGLSESYDKGSLGTRKTLATAASAIHEAVSRGILGGVKNGESSDLHREYDRSKAQDLVRAWEDAVQELVYGNLIKEIFTCAAEKQSLEEHSPGIQAAADYVIIHLATLMHHVFVLSPEGPYLLKLLENVHRLLPYSMIKQTLRIGNAATMLSGMMRLLLTKMGVGAISNWVGLTQNADDGMNLLQRIVWLVLSWDAAEFRKSADAIEKAKGASSPSKEQLAAIKNYINKTRKEHDETRRASSENAGSIVITILERSKPGLSVSLTEPQHTQCLEYLSALLAVRDRDEISNSLCRQNPDLFTQAVKDAVTSFEPMIRAIHQQVDLREHVSAAEGLISDFISVSKAKKSTSGRLAPSEPNKGDGSETRAPSVEDYVLLLRNNRQLLYNWLHQLASQCPEIKDVFCAWAKDTIKVFRQPNQPVPETTEANQQPTPTDKTHRPGAAGALSDDLQHLFTS
;
A
#
# COMPACT_ATOMS: atom_id res chain seq x y z
N MET A 1 3.84 -31.95 -65.63
CA MET A 1 3.60 -30.59 -65.10
C MET A 1 2.41 -30.66 -64.18
N GLU A 2 2.64 -30.90 -62.90
CA GLU A 2 1.70 -30.55 -61.84
C GLU A 2 2.51 -29.79 -60.80
N ALA A 3 2.22 -28.50 -60.70
CA ALA A 3 2.88 -27.59 -59.81
C ALA A 3 2.52 -27.96 -58.36
N GLN A 4 3.56 -28.23 -57.59
CA GLN A 4 3.52 -28.48 -56.16
C GLN A 4 2.93 -27.23 -55.47
N LYS A 5 1.72 -27.36 -54.92
CA LYS A 5 1.07 -26.32 -54.12
C LYS A 5 1.90 -26.08 -52.86
N THR A 6 2.57 -24.93 -52.82
CA THR A 6 3.20 -24.37 -51.62
C THR A 6 2.14 -24.25 -50.51
N PRO A 7 2.42 -24.66 -49.26
CA PRO A 7 1.49 -24.41 -48.17
C PRO A 7 1.39 -22.91 -47.95
N VAL A 8 0.17 -22.38 -47.98
CA VAL A 8 -0.14 -21.01 -47.56
C VAL A 8 0.24 -20.91 -46.09
N LEU A 9 1.22 -20.07 -45.77
CA LEU A 9 1.47 -19.63 -44.40
C LEU A 9 0.16 -19.00 -43.89
N ASN A 10 -0.49 -19.65 -42.93
CA ASN A 10 -1.63 -19.07 -42.23
C ASN A 10 -1.23 -17.70 -41.67
N ALA A 11 -2.07 -16.69 -41.90
CA ALA A 11 -1.95 -15.37 -41.29
C ALA A 11 -1.74 -15.49 -39.77
N PRO A 12 -0.96 -14.58 -39.13
CA PRO A 12 -0.82 -14.60 -37.68
C PRO A 12 -2.20 -14.58 -37.04
N GLU A 13 -2.47 -15.52 -36.13
CA GLU A 13 -3.72 -15.58 -35.38
C GLU A 13 -3.86 -14.29 -34.54
N THR A 14 -4.57 -13.31 -35.07
CA THR A 14 -4.87 -12.07 -34.34
C THR A 14 -5.71 -12.42 -33.12
N LEU A 15 -5.22 -12.09 -31.93
CA LEU A 15 -5.92 -12.34 -30.68
C LEU A 15 -7.31 -11.68 -30.69
N THR A 16 -8.32 -12.38 -30.16
CA THR A 16 -9.65 -11.80 -29.95
C THR A 16 -9.59 -10.66 -28.93
N SER A 17 -10.58 -9.75 -28.95
CA SER A 17 -10.67 -8.64 -27.99
C SER A 17 -10.64 -9.11 -26.52
N SER A 18 -11.33 -10.21 -26.20
CA SER A 18 -11.30 -10.80 -24.85
C SER A 18 -9.93 -11.37 -24.50
N GLN A 19 -9.22 -11.97 -25.45
CA GLN A 19 -7.85 -12.45 -25.25
C GLN A 19 -6.86 -11.29 -25.08
N LEU A 20 -7.01 -10.21 -25.85
CA LEU A 20 -6.20 -8.99 -25.71
C LEU A 20 -6.41 -8.33 -24.34
N HIS A 21 -7.67 -8.24 -23.88
CA HIS A 21 -7.99 -7.72 -22.56
C HIS A 21 -7.37 -8.58 -21.44
N ALA A 22 -7.55 -9.90 -21.52
CA ALA A 22 -6.95 -10.82 -20.55
C ALA A 22 -5.41 -10.77 -20.58
N LEU A 23 -4.81 -10.65 -21.77
CA LEU A 23 -3.37 -10.50 -21.92
C LEU A 23 -2.88 -9.18 -21.30
N PHE A 24 -3.58 -8.08 -21.54
CA PHE A 24 -3.28 -6.79 -20.91
C PHE A 24 -3.33 -6.89 -19.38
N ASP A 25 -4.35 -7.54 -18.81
CA ASP A 25 -4.45 -7.76 -17.38
C ASP A 25 -3.27 -8.61 -16.86
N ILE A 26 -2.94 -9.71 -17.53
CA ILE A 26 -1.83 -10.58 -17.14
C ILE A 26 -0.49 -9.84 -17.21
N LEU A 27 -0.21 -9.13 -18.30
CA LEU A 27 1.06 -8.42 -18.49
C LEU A 27 1.21 -7.27 -17.49
N THR A 28 0.16 -6.47 -17.27
CA THR A 28 0.19 -5.38 -16.28
C THR A 28 0.37 -5.90 -14.86
N HIS A 29 -0.21 -7.05 -14.53
CA HIS A 29 0.02 -7.74 -13.27
C HIS A 29 1.49 -8.15 -13.12
N HIS A 30 2.02 -8.90 -14.09
CA HIS A 30 3.41 -9.38 -14.05
C HIS A 30 4.41 -8.23 -13.97
N GLU A 31 4.22 -7.18 -14.78
CA GLU A 31 5.10 -6.01 -14.79
C GLU A 31 5.00 -5.24 -13.46
N THR A 32 3.81 -4.98 -12.94
CA THR A 32 3.65 -4.27 -11.66
C THR A 32 4.36 -5.01 -10.51
N TYR A 33 4.25 -6.33 -10.46
CA TYR A 33 4.96 -7.12 -9.46
C TYR A 33 6.47 -7.12 -9.67
N ALA A 34 6.93 -7.24 -10.92
CA ALA A 34 8.35 -7.17 -11.24
C ALA A 34 8.95 -5.82 -10.81
N GLU A 35 8.29 -4.71 -11.16
CA GLU A 35 8.72 -3.37 -10.78
C GLU A 35 8.79 -3.19 -9.25
N VAL A 36 7.78 -3.65 -8.50
CA VAL A 36 7.79 -3.58 -7.03
C VAL A 36 8.95 -4.40 -6.45
N GLU A 37 9.29 -5.55 -7.04
CA GLU A 37 10.43 -6.34 -6.60
C GLU A 37 11.79 -5.71 -6.92
N LEU A 38 11.89 -4.87 -7.96
CA LEU A 38 13.12 -4.13 -8.27
C LEU A 38 13.54 -3.18 -7.14
N PHE A 39 12.61 -2.69 -6.30
CA PHE A 39 12.93 -1.84 -5.15
C PHE A 39 13.71 -2.54 -4.03
N LYS A 40 13.95 -3.85 -4.15
CA LYS A 40 14.96 -4.54 -3.34
C LYS A 40 16.37 -4.04 -3.65
N ASP A 41 16.62 -3.56 -4.87
CA ASP A 41 17.92 -3.05 -5.30
C ASP A 41 17.96 -1.51 -5.17
N PRO A 42 18.93 -0.94 -4.41
CA PRO A 42 19.11 0.51 -4.32
C PRO A 42 19.26 1.19 -5.69
N ALA A 43 19.88 0.51 -6.67
CA ALA A 43 20.11 1.07 -7.99
C ALA A 43 18.80 1.40 -8.73
N THR A 44 17.71 0.69 -8.44
CA THR A 44 16.37 0.94 -9.03
C THR A 44 15.89 2.35 -8.74
N ILE A 45 16.14 2.86 -7.53
CA ILE A 45 15.70 4.19 -7.11
C ILE A 45 16.43 5.27 -7.92
N SER A 46 17.75 5.12 -8.08
CA SER A 46 18.56 6.02 -8.89
C SER A 46 18.21 6.00 -10.39
N LYS A 47 17.63 4.90 -10.89
CA LYS A 47 17.20 4.70 -12.28
C LYS A 47 15.70 4.91 -12.49
N TYR A 48 14.97 5.31 -11.46
CA TYR A 48 13.52 5.54 -11.54
C TYR A 48 13.17 6.77 -12.39
N GLY A 49 14.08 7.75 -12.45
CA GLY A 49 13.84 9.05 -13.09
C GLY A 49 12.96 9.96 -12.24
N TYR A 50 12.44 11.05 -12.82
CA TYR A 50 11.75 12.11 -12.08
C TYR A 50 10.67 11.56 -11.12
N PRO A 51 10.70 11.94 -9.81
CA PRO A 51 11.49 13.02 -9.20
C PRO A 51 12.83 12.59 -8.57
N PHE A 52 13.26 11.34 -8.76
CA PHE A 52 14.53 10.79 -8.27
C PHE A 52 15.65 10.95 -9.29
N ALA A 53 16.85 11.23 -8.81
CA ALA A 53 17.99 11.51 -9.67
C ALA A 53 19.01 10.35 -9.63
N PRO A 54 19.71 10.05 -10.74
CA PRO A 54 20.92 9.26 -10.67
C PRO A 54 21.91 9.91 -9.70
N HIS A 55 22.76 9.12 -9.05
CA HIS A 55 23.83 9.68 -8.22
C HIS A 55 24.75 10.53 -9.09
N ALA A 56 24.66 11.85 -8.98
CA ALA A 56 25.53 12.75 -9.71
C ALA A 56 26.95 12.65 -9.13
N THR A 57 27.93 12.30 -9.96
CA THR A 57 29.32 12.68 -9.72
C THR A 57 29.38 14.20 -9.63
N GLU A 58 30.03 14.69 -8.57
CA GLU A 58 30.14 16.07 -8.14
C GLU A 58 30.00 17.16 -9.23
N SER A 59 29.28 18.23 -8.86
CA SER A 59 29.22 19.55 -9.52
C SER A 59 28.31 19.69 -10.75
N SER A 60 27.05 20.07 -10.52
CA SER A 60 26.43 21.31 -11.08
C SER A 60 24.96 21.43 -10.67
N ALA A 61 24.43 22.65 -10.73
CA ALA A 61 23.11 23.06 -10.26
C ALA A 61 21.96 22.41 -11.07
N ALA A 62 20.98 21.88 -10.33
CA ALA A 62 19.79 21.12 -10.75
C ALA A 62 20.00 19.63 -11.06
N PRO A 63 19.17 18.72 -10.47
CA PRO A 63 19.26 17.29 -10.74
C PRO A 63 18.87 16.96 -12.19
N SER A 64 19.66 16.10 -12.83
CA SER A 64 19.27 15.44 -14.08
C SER A 64 18.46 14.19 -13.75
N TYR A 65 17.44 13.88 -14.55
CA TYR A 65 16.58 12.72 -14.35
C TYR A 65 16.81 11.68 -15.46
N ALA A 66 16.67 10.40 -15.14
CA ALA A 66 16.69 9.35 -16.16
C ALA A 66 15.54 9.55 -17.15
N ALA A 67 15.83 9.43 -18.45
CA ALA A 67 14.83 9.55 -19.50
C ALA A 67 13.82 8.40 -19.45
N ASP A 68 14.33 7.17 -19.33
CA ASP A 68 13.54 5.96 -19.15
C ASP A 68 13.55 5.54 -17.67
N SER A 69 12.37 5.19 -17.15
CA SER A 69 12.24 4.68 -15.77
C SER A 69 12.55 3.19 -15.73
N ALA A 70 13.31 2.76 -14.72
CA ALA A 70 13.43 1.35 -14.37
C ALA A 70 12.12 0.71 -13.85
N ALA A 71 11.13 1.54 -13.51
CA ALA A 71 9.80 1.12 -13.07
C ALA A 71 8.74 2.04 -13.73
N PRO A 72 8.43 1.84 -15.03
CA PRO A 72 7.59 2.74 -15.80
C PRO A 72 6.13 2.83 -15.32
N LEU A 73 5.51 1.73 -14.87
CA LEU A 73 4.15 1.76 -14.33
C LEU A 73 4.11 2.56 -13.03
N LEU A 74 5.01 2.27 -12.07
CA LEU A 74 5.11 3.00 -10.81
C LEU A 74 5.40 4.48 -11.05
N ALA A 75 6.31 4.79 -11.96
CA ALA A 75 6.64 6.17 -12.32
C ALA A 75 5.45 6.89 -12.98
N GLY A 76 4.70 6.20 -13.83
CA GLY A 76 3.48 6.72 -14.45
C GLY A 76 2.45 7.14 -13.42
N VAL A 77 2.17 6.29 -12.42
CA VAL A 77 1.24 6.62 -11.33
C VAL A 77 1.76 7.75 -10.45
N LEU A 78 3.04 7.71 -10.05
CA LEU A 78 3.64 8.78 -9.24
C LEU A 78 3.52 10.14 -9.96
N ARG A 79 3.92 10.22 -11.23
CA ARG A 79 3.93 11.48 -11.99
C ARG A 79 2.53 11.99 -12.32
N SER A 80 1.59 11.09 -12.61
CA SER A 80 0.26 11.47 -13.09
C SER A 80 -0.72 11.75 -11.96
N ILE A 81 -0.57 11.07 -10.81
CA ILE A 81 -1.54 11.12 -9.70
C ILE A 81 -0.96 11.79 -8.46
N VAL A 82 0.25 11.38 -8.05
CA VAL A 82 0.81 11.75 -6.74
C VAL A 82 1.52 13.11 -6.78
N LEU A 83 2.39 13.35 -7.76
CA LEU A 83 3.13 14.61 -7.87
C LEU A 83 2.24 15.85 -8.07
N PRO A 84 1.12 15.80 -8.82
CA PRO A 84 0.23 16.96 -8.94
C PRO A 84 -0.60 17.24 -7.68
N PHE A 85 -0.63 16.33 -6.71
CA PHE A 85 -1.45 16.45 -5.50
C PHE A 85 -1.13 17.73 -4.72
N PRO A 86 -2.13 18.53 -4.30
CA PRO A 86 -1.91 19.77 -3.54
C PRO A 86 -1.09 19.53 -2.27
N GLY A 87 -0.01 20.30 -2.07
CA GLY A 87 0.95 20.09 -0.98
C GLY A 87 2.09 19.12 -1.31
N VAL A 88 1.88 18.12 -2.17
CA VAL A 88 2.97 17.26 -2.69
C VAL A 88 3.69 17.94 -3.85
N ARG A 89 2.95 18.60 -4.75
CA ARG A 89 3.52 19.40 -5.85
C ARG A 89 4.42 20.54 -5.38
N ASP A 90 4.21 20.97 -4.12
CA ASP A 90 4.88 22.11 -3.49
C ASP A 90 6.10 21.65 -2.66
N LEU A 91 6.40 20.35 -2.63
CA LEU A 91 7.60 19.82 -1.97
C LEU A 91 8.87 20.32 -2.66
N PRO A 92 9.91 20.69 -1.90
CA PRO A 92 11.17 21.12 -2.49
C PRO A 92 11.82 19.97 -3.28
N PRO A 93 12.52 20.23 -4.39
CA PRO A 93 13.18 19.16 -5.16
C PRO A 93 14.08 18.26 -4.30
N GLU A 94 14.80 18.84 -3.32
CA GLU A 94 15.68 18.14 -2.38
C GLU A 94 14.93 17.16 -1.48
N PHE A 95 13.63 17.34 -1.25
CA PHE A 95 12.82 16.33 -0.58
C PHE A 95 12.90 15.00 -1.33
N TRP A 96 12.79 15.02 -2.66
CA TRP A 96 12.75 13.81 -3.48
C TRP A 96 14.14 13.20 -3.67
N HIS A 97 15.04 13.89 -4.36
CA HIS A 97 16.30 13.31 -4.82
C HIS A 97 17.40 13.26 -3.75
N LEU A 98 17.25 13.98 -2.63
CA LEU A 98 18.24 13.97 -1.54
C LEU A 98 17.72 13.23 -0.31
N ARG A 99 16.53 13.60 0.19
CA ARG A 99 16.05 13.07 1.47
C ARG A 99 15.30 11.75 1.31
N PHE A 100 14.22 11.75 0.54
CA PHE A 100 13.37 10.57 0.35
C PHE A 100 14.11 9.47 -0.39
N GLN A 101 14.83 9.80 -1.46
CA GLN A 101 15.71 8.89 -2.19
C GLN A 101 16.71 8.19 -1.27
N ALA A 102 17.48 8.94 -0.48
CA ALA A 102 18.49 8.35 0.41
C ALA A 102 17.88 7.50 1.53
N VAL A 103 16.65 7.81 2.00
CA VAL A 103 15.92 6.95 2.94
C VAL A 103 15.54 5.62 2.27
N LEU A 104 15.01 5.67 1.04
CA LEU A 104 14.66 4.47 0.27
C LEU A 104 15.91 3.63 -0.04
N GLU A 105 17.00 4.26 -0.46
CA GLU A 105 18.26 3.57 -0.79
C GLU A 105 18.86 2.89 0.44
N LYS A 106 18.87 3.55 1.60
CA LYS A 106 19.31 2.91 2.86
C LYS A 106 18.44 1.73 3.27
N LEU A 107 17.13 1.82 3.09
CA LEU A 107 16.22 0.69 3.34
C LEU A 107 16.50 -0.48 2.38
N ALA A 108 16.82 -0.20 1.12
CA ALA A 108 17.21 -1.21 0.13
C ALA A 108 18.60 -1.82 0.43
N ASP A 109 19.57 -0.98 0.84
CA ASP A 109 20.92 -1.38 1.24
C ASP A 109 20.94 -2.23 2.51
N GLY A 110 19.97 -2.02 3.41
CA GLY A 110 19.78 -2.85 4.61
C GLY A 110 19.60 -4.34 4.31
N GLY A 111 19.27 -4.70 3.06
CA GLY A 111 19.25 -6.08 2.59
C GLY A 111 18.26 -6.94 3.37
N LEU A 112 17.06 -6.40 3.58
CA LEU A 112 16.00 -7.01 4.37
C LEU A 112 15.61 -8.38 3.81
N SER A 113 15.46 -9.36 4.70
CA SER A 113 15.21 -10.75 4.32
C SER A 113 13.89 -10.97 3.59
N GLU A 114 13.86 -11.97 2.71
CA GLU A 114 12.69 -12.34 1.90
C GLU A 114 11.84 -13.43 2.56
N SER A 115 10.59 -13.56 2.12
CA SER A 115 9.71 -14.68 2.53
C SER A 115 10.36 -16.04 2.27
N TYR A 116 11.12 -16.15 1.18
CA TYR A 116 11.88 -17.36 0.87
C TYR A 116 12.91 -17.71 1.98
N ASP A 117 13.64 -16.71 2.48
CA ASP A 117 14.68 -16.92 3.50
C ASP A 117 14.08 -17.42 4.83
N LYS A 118 12.82 -17.08 5.10
CA LYS A 118 12.07 -17.44 6.30
C LYS A 118 11.24 -18.72 6.14
N GLY A 119 11.08 -19.22 4.91
CA GLY A 119 10.24 -20.38 4.60
C GLY A 119 8.73 -20.14 4.78
N SER A 120 8.30 -18.89 4.91
CA SER A 120 6.90 -18.51 5.12
C SER A 120 6.59 -17.14 4.51
N LEU A 121 5.32 -16.88 4.22
CA LEU A 121 4.88 -15.59 3.69
C LEU A 121 4.99 -14.51 4.78
N GLY A 122 6.02 -13.68 4.71
CA GLY A 122 6.21 -12.60 5.68
C GLY A 122 5.36 -11.36 5.41
N THR A 123 5.15 -10.55 6.46
CA THR A 123 4.38 -9.30 6.43
C THR A 123 4.71 -8.39 5.24
N ARG A 124 6.00 -8.23 4.89
CA ARG A 124 6.43 -7.39 3.75
C ARG A 124 5.84 -7.88 2.43
N LYS A 125 5.82 -9.19 2.17
CA LYS A 125 5.26 -9.76 0.92
C LYS A 125 3.75 -9.63 0.91
N THR A 126 3.06 -9.85 2.04
CA THR A 126 1.62 -9.62 2.15
C THR A 126 1.26 -8.16 1.81
N LEU A 127 1.92 -7.19 2.47
CA LEU A 127 1.64 -5.77 2.24
C LEU A 127 2.02 -5.32 0.83
N ALA A 128 3.17 -5.78 0.31
CA ALA A 128 3.58 -5.49 -1.06
C ALA A 128 2.59 -6.05 -2.08
N THR A 129 2.06 -7.26 -1.86
CA THR A 129 1.05 -7.88 -2.74
C THR A 129 -0.25 -7.07 -2.76
N ALA A 130 -0.72 -6.63 -1.58
CA ALA A 130 -1.90 -5.76 -1.49
C ALA A 130 -1.67 -4.40 -2.16
N ALA A 131 -0.49 -3.79 -1.97
CA ALA A 131 -0.11 -2.53 -2.62
C ALA A 131 0.00 -2.68 -4.14
N SER A 132 0.61 -3.76 -4.64
CA SER A 132 0.71 -4.09 -6.07
C SER A 132 -0.68 -4.19 -6.70
N ALA A 133 -1.63 -4.85 -6.05
CA ALA A 133 -2.99 -4.96 -6.59
C ALA A 133 -3.69 -3.60 -6.77
N ILE A 134 -3.51 -2.67 -5.82
CA ILE A 134 -4.04 -1.29 -5.93
C ILE A 134 -3.31 -0.55 -7.07
N HIS A 135 -1.99 -0.66 -7.09
CA HIS A 135 -1.15 0.02 -8.08
C HIS A 135 -1.46 -0.44 -9.51
N GLU A 136 -1.59 -1.74 -9.70
CA GLU A 136 -1.97 -2.39 -10.94
C GLU A 136 -3.35 -1.93 -11.42
N ALA A 137 -4.34 -1.82 -10.52
CA ALA A 137 -5.66 -1.31 -10.88
C ALA A 137 -5.61 0.14 -11.40
N VAL A 138 -4.83 1.02 -10.74
CA VAL A 138 -4.64 2.40 -11.20
C VAL A 138 -3.88 2.45 -12.52
N SER A 139 -2.81 1.66 -12.66
CA SER A 139 -2.00 1.57 -13.87
C SER A 139 -2.81 1.11 -15.07
N ARG A 140 -3.67 0.09 -14.89
CA ARG A 140 -4.62 -0.35 -15.91
C ARG A 140 -5.60 0.75 -16.30
N GLY A 141 -6.08 1.52 -15.34
CA GLY A 141 -6.93 2.68 -15.59
C GLY A 141 -6.24 3.75 -16.45
N ILE A 142 -4.97 4.05 -16.16
CA ILE A 142 -4.18 5.05 -16.91
C ILE A 142 -3.87 4.55 -18.33
N LEU A 143 -3.46 3.29 -18.46
CA LEU A 143 -3.06 2.72 -19.76
C LEU A 143 -4.25 2.37 -20.65
N GLY A 144 -5.29 1.78 -20.07
CA GLY A 144 -6.46 1.32 -20.81
C GLY A 144 -7.52 2.40 -21.00
N GLY A 145 -7.61 3.35 -20.06
CA GLY A 145 -8.63 4.40 -20.04
C GLY A 145 -10.06 3.88 -19.85
N VAL A 146 -10.94 4.79 -19.43
CA VAL A 146 -12.39 4.65 -19.44
C VAL A 146 -12.88 5.12 -20.80
N LYS A 147 -13.80 4.40 -21.40
CA LYS A 147 -14.41 4.73 -22.68
C LYS A 147 -15.36 5.92 -22.52
N ASN A 148 -15.40 6.81 -23.52
CA ASN A 148 -16.45 7.82 -23.55
C ASN A 148 -17.79 7.17 -23.94
N GLY A 149 -18.56 6.72 -22.94
CA GLY A 149 -19.92 6.23 -23.10
C GLY A 149 -20.97 7.35 -23.11
N GLU A 150 -22.24 6.96 -23.21
CA GLU A 150 -23.37 7.86 -22.99
C GLU A 150 -23.35 8.44 -21.56
N SER A 151 -23.85 9.66 -21.38
CA SER A 151 -23.98 10.25 -20.04
C SER A 151 -24.90 9.39 -19.18
N SER A 152 -24.48 9.18 -17.93
CA SER A 152 -25.12 8.28 -17.00
C SER A 152 -26.04 9.03 -16.04
N ASP A 153 -27.30 8.59 -15.93
CA ASP A 153 -28.24 9.16 -14.97
C ASP A 153 -28.04 8.55 -13.57
N LEU A 154 -27.37 9.29 -12.69
CA LEU A 154 -27.16 8.92 -11.29
C LEU A 154 -28.42 9.05 -10.42
N HIS A 155 -29.49 9.67 -10.91
CA HIS A 155 -30.75 9.83 -10.17
C HIS A 155 -31.75 8.69 -10.39
N ARG A 156 -31.45 7.74 -11.29
CA ARG A 156 -32.27 6.53 -11.46
C ARG A 156 -32.29 5.67 -10.19
N GLU A 157 -33.22 4.71 -10.15
CA GLU A 157 -33.34 3.77 -9.04
C GLU A 157 -32.24 2.69 -9.11
N TYR A 158 -31.66 2.38 -7.94
CA TYR A 158 -30.65 1.33 -7.76
C TYR A 158 -31.05 0.43 -6.59
N ASP A 159 -31.20 -0.87 -6.83
CA ASP A 159 -31.49 -1.83 -5.78
C ASP A 159 -30.20 -2.22 -5.04
N ARG A 160 -29.99 -1.61 -3.87
CA ARG A 160 -28.80 -1.82 -3.02
C ARG A 160 -28.69 -3.24 -2.45
N SER A 161 -29.73 -4.08 -2.61
CA SER A 161 -29.66 -5.50 -2.25
C SER A 161 -29.09 -6.38 -3.38
N LYS A 162 -28.94 -5.83 -4.60
CA LYS A 162 -28.43 -6.55 -5.77
C LYS A 162 -27.02 -6.10 -6.13
N ALA A 163 -26.08 -7.04 -6.15
CA ALA A 163 -24.69 -6.77 -6.53
C ALA A 163 -24.56 -6.13 -7.93
N GLN A 164 -25.40 -6.55 -8.88
CA GLN A 164 -25.41 -6.00 -10.25
C GLN A 164 -25.72 -4.49 -10.28
N ASP A 165 -26.62 -4.03 -9.41
CA ASP A 165 -26.99 -2.62 -9.34
C ASP A 165 -25.91 -1.78 -8.64
N LEU A 166 -25.20 -2.36 -7.67
CA LEU A 166 -24.04 -1.73 -7.06
C LEU A 166 -22.88 -1.56 -8.06
N VAL A 167 -22.60 -2.59 -8.86
CA VAL A 167 -21.60 -2.52 -9.95
C VAL A 167 -22.00 -1.45 -10.95
N ARG A 168 -23.26 -1.44 -11.38
CA ARG A 168 -23.75 -0.44 -12.34
C ARG A 168 -23.70 0.98 -11.80
N ALA A 169 -24.02 1.18 -10.52
CA ALA A 169 -23.91 2.49 -9.87
C ALA A 169 -22.45 2.98 -9.83
N TRP A 170 -21.51 2.08 -9.57
CA TRP A 170 -20.08 2.38 -9.61
C TRP A 170 -19.63 2.75 -11.03
N GLU A 171 -20.03 1.99 -12.05
CA GLU A 171 -19.71 2.26 -13.46
C GLU A 171 -20.26 3.62 -13.92
N ASP A 172 -21.53 3.91 -13.64
CA ASP A 172 -22.15 5.21 -13.92
C ASP A 172 -21.43 6.36 -13.20
N ALA A 173 -21.06 6.16 -11.93
CA ALA A 173 -20.30 7.17 -11.17
C ALA A 173 -18.92 7.39 -11.79
N VAL A 174 -18.21 6.34 -12.21
CA VAL A 174 -16.92 6.46 -12.90
C VAL A 174 -17.07 7.22 -14.22
N GLN A 175 -18.11 6.95 -15.00
CA GLN A 175 -18.38 7.66 -16.26
C GLN A 175 -18.57 9.16 -16.01
N GLU A 176 -19.39 9.54 -15.02
CA GLU A 176 -19.64 10.93 -14.68
C GLU A 176 -18.45 11.61 -13.95
N LEU A 177 -17.59 10.86 -13.27
CA LEU A 177 -16.32 11.37 -12.72
C LEU A 177 -15.34 11.71 -13.84
N VAL A 178 -15.18 10.83 -14.83
CA VAL A 178 -14.17 10.96 -15.88
C VAL A 178 -14.60 11.91 -16.99
N TYR A 179 -15.85 11.81 -17.45
CA TYR A 179 -16.37 12.56 -18.60
C TYR A 179 -17.42 13.61 -18.22
N GLY A 180 -18.12 13.44 -17.10
CA GLY A 180 -19.19 14.31 -16.64
C GLY A 180 -18.76 15.43 -15.70
N ASN A 181 -19.71 15.90 -14.88
CA ASN A 181 -19.52 16.98 -13.91
C ASN A 181 -19.49 16.51 -12.45
N LEU A 182 -19.52 15.19 -12.21
CA LEU A 182 -19.74 14.64 -10.87
C LEU A 182 -18.70 15.10 -9.85
N ILE A 183 -17.44 15.33 -10.24
CA ILE A 183 -16.44 15.91 -9.32
C ILE A 183 -16.92 17.25 -8.77
N LYS A 184 -17.37 18.16 -9.64
CA LYS A 184 -17.86 19.47 -9.19
C LYS A 184 -19.11 19.31 -8.30
N GLU A 185 -19.99 18.40 -8.67
CA GLU A 185 -21.25 18.17 -7.96
C GLU A 185 -21.03 17.57 -6.57
N ILE A 186 -20.13 16.60 -6.42
CA ILE A 186 -19.75 16.02 -5.12
C ILE A 186 -19.09 17.07 -4.23
N PHE A 187 -18.18 17.90 -4.76
CA PHE A 187 -17.58 19.00 -3.97
C PHE A 187 -18.61 20.06 -3.56
N THR A 188 -19.63 20.31 -4.39
CA THR A 188 -20.75 21.20 -4.07
C THR A 188 -21.63 20.57 -2.99
N CYS A 189 -21.97 19.29 -3.14
CA CYS A 189 -22.71 18.50 -2.16
C CYS A 189 -21.99 18.47 -0.81
N ALA A 190 -20.66 18.30 -0.80
CA ALA A 190 -19.87 18.37 0.43
C ALA A 190 -20.01 19.73 1.12
N ALA A 191 -20.00 20.83 0.37
CA ALA A 191 -20.14 22.16 0.95
C ALA A 191 -21.56 22.43 1.50
N GLU A 192 -22.59 21.85 0.88
CA GLU A 192 -24.00 22.16 1.19
C GLU A 192 -24.67 21.15 2.13
N LYS A 193 -24.22 19.89 2.13
CA LYS A 193 -24.86 18.76 2.82
C LYS A 193 -23.89 18.03 3.72
N GLN A 194 -24.41 17.44 4.79
CA GLN A 194 -23.60 16.73 5.79
C GLN A 194 -23.18 15.33 5.33
N SER A 195 -23.83 14.79 4.28
CA SER A 195 -23.53 13.48 3.71
C SER A 195 -23.45 13.54 2.19
N LEU A 196 -22.39 12.96 1.61
CA LEU A 196 -22.23 12.87 0.15
C LEU A 196 -23.31 11.98 -0.49
N GLU A 197 -23.85 11.04 0.29
CA GLU A 197 -24.95 10.16 -0.12
C GLU A 197 -26.25 10.91 -0.39
N GLU A 198 -26.37 12.17 0.03
CA GLU A 198 -27.53 13.02 -0.31
C GLU A 198 -27.45 13.59 -1.73
N HIS A 199 -26.35 13.36 -2.47
CA HIS A 199 -26.21 13.77 -3.86
C HIS A 199 -27.24 13.07 -4.76
N SER A 200 -27.20 11.73 -4.81
CA SER A 200 -28.09 10.93 -5.65
C SER A 200 -28.13 9.45 -5.20
N PRO A 201 -29.18 8.68 -5.55
CA PRO A 201 -29.23 7.23 -5.33
C PRO A 201 -28.02 6.48 -5.91
N GLY A 202 -27.50 6.90 -7.06
CA GLY A 202 -26.29 6.33 -7.66
C GLY A 202 -25.07 6.47 -6.75
N ILE A 203 -24.88 7.63 -6.11
CA ILE A 203 -23.77 7.84 -5.16
C ILE A 203 -23.95 7.02 -3.89
N GLN A 204 -25.19 6.79 -3.43
CA GLN A 204 -25.46 5.87 -2.31
C GLN A 204 -25.04 4.43 -2.62
N ALA A 205 -25.46 3.93 -3.79
CA ALA A 205 -25.11 2.59 -4.23
C ALA A 205 -23.61 2.45 -4.52
N ALA A 206 -22.98 3.46 -5.12
CA ALA A 206 -21.53 3.49 -5.33
C ALA A 206 -20.75 3.51 -4.00
N ALA A 207 -21.21 4.25 -2.99
CA ALA A 207 -20.60 4.24 -1.66
C ALA A 207 -20.69 2.86 -1.00
N ASP A 208 -21.83 2.16 -1.13
CA ASP A 208 -21.96 0.77 -0.65
C ASP A 208 -21.00 -0.18 -1.39
N TYR A 209 -20.86 -0.03 -2.71
CA TYR A 209 -19.90 -0.79 -3.50
C TYR A 209 -18.47 -0.60 -2.99
N VAL A 210 -18.04 0.64 -2.75
CA VAL A 210 -16.71 0.97 -2.20
C VAL A 210 -16.52 0.38 -0.80
N ILE A 211 -17.52 0.51 0.08
CA ILE A 211 -17.46 -0.04 1.45
C ILE A 211 -17.23 -1.56 1.43
N ILE A 212 -17.93 -2.30 0.56
CA ILE A 212 -17.80 -3.76 0.45
C ILE A 212 -16.37 -4.15 0.01
N HIS A 213 -15.80 -3.43 -0.96
CA HIS A 213 -14.45 -3.71 -1.44
C HIS A 213 -13.38 -3.37 -0.39
N LEU A 214 -13.52 -2.24 0.30
CA LEU A 214 -12.63 -1.88 1.42
C LEU A 214 -12.70 -2.91 2.56
N ALA A 215 -13.91 -3.33 2.93
CA ALA A 215 -14.11 -4.38 3.95
C ALA A 215 -13.49 -5.71 3.55
N THR A 216 -13.59 -6.08 2.27
CA THR A 216 -12.99 -7.30 1.72
C THR A 216 -11.46 -7.24 1.79
N LEU A 217 -10.87 -6.10 1.44
CA LEU A 217 -9.42 -5.89 1.54
C LEU A 217 -8.95 -5.93 3.01
N MET A 218 -9.66 -5.27 3.92
CA MET A 218 -9.35 -5.33 5.37
C MET A 218 -9.40 -6.77 5.89
N HIS A 219 -10.46 -7.51 5.58
CA HIS A 219 -10.59 -8.92 5.96
C HIS A 219 -9.46 -9.78 5.37
N HIS A 220 -9.09 -9.56 4.11
CA HIS A 220 -7.98 -10.27 3.49
C HIS A 220 -6.65 -10.03 4.23
N VAL A 221 -6.32 -8.78 4.53
CA VAL A 221 -5.04 -8.40 5.17
C VAL A 221 -4.96 -8.83 6.63
N PHE A 222 -6.04 -8.68 7.40
CA PHE A 222 -6.01 -8.85 8.86
C PHE A 222 -6.58 -10.19 9.36
N VAL A 223 -7.34 -10.91 8.54
CA VAL A 223 -7.95 -12.20 8.93
C VAL A 223 -7.44 -13.36 8.09
N LEU A 224 -7.46 -13.24 6.75
CA LEU A 224 -7.08 -14.35 5.86
C LEU A 224 -5.56 -14.51 5.72
N SER A 225 -4.81 -13.41 5.78
CA SER A 225 -3.35 -13.45 5.75
C SER A 225 -2.81 -14.14 7.01
N PRO A 226 -1.80 -15.03 6.88
CA PRO A 226 -1.15 -15.64 8.04
C PRO A 226 -0.52 -14.61 8.99
N GLU A 227 -0.17 -13.43 8.46
CA GLU A 227 0.46 -12.33 9.19
C GLU A 227 -0.56 -11.38 9.85
N GLY A 228 -1.86 -11.59 9.63
CA GLY A 228 -2.93 -10.70 10.10
C GLY A 228 -2.93 -10.45 11.62
N PRO A 229 -2.90 -11.49 12.47
CA PRO A 229 -2.83 -11.32 13.93
C PRO A 229 -1.57 -10.56 14.39
N TYR A 230 -0.45 -10.77 13.70
CA TYR A 230 0.80 -10.10 13.98
C TYR A 230 0.75 -8.61 13.58
N LEU A 231 0.23 -8.29 12.39
CA LEU A 231 -0.02 -6.93 11.94
C LEU A 231 -0.94 -6.16 12.90
N LEU A 232 -1.98 -6.82 13.40
CA LEU A 232 -2.90 -6.24 14.38
C LEU A 232 -2.19 -5.89 15.70
N LYS A 233 -1.30 -6.77 16.19
CA LYS A 233 -0.47 -6.52 17.38
C LYS A 233 0.47 -5.32 17.18
N LEU A 234 1.11 -5.20 16.01
CA LEU A 234 1.94 -4.04 15.68
C LEU A 234 1.13 -2.75 15.66
N LEU A 235 -0.05 -2.76 15.02
CA LEU A 235 -0.95 -1.60 15.00
C LEU A 235 -1.39 -1.19 16.40
N GLU A 236 -1.76 -2.15 17.26
CA GLU A 236 -2.13 -1.90 18.65
C GLU A 236 -0.98 -1.27 19.46
N ASN A 237 0.25 -1.74 19.25
CA ASN A 237 1.43 -1.17 19.90
C ASN A 237 1.68 0.29 19.47
N VAL A 238 1.56 0.60 18.18
CA VAL A 238 1.69 1.99 17.67
C VAL A 238 0.57 2.86 18.24
N HIS A 239 -0.69 2.40 18.15
CA HIS A 239 -1.87 3.12 18.62
C HIS A 239 -1.74 3.51 20.10
N ARG A 240 -1.26 2.59 20.94
CA ARG A 240 -1.04 2.83 22.38
C ARG A 240 0.05 3.88 22.68
N LEU A 241 1.04 4.01 21.80
CA LEU A 241 2.17 4.92 21.99
C LEU A 241 1.90 6.35 21.50
N LEU A 242 0.88 6.55 20.67
CA LEU A 242 0.54 7.88 20.17
C LEU A 242 -0.01 8.77 21.29
N PRO A 243 0.56 9.97 21.53
CA PRO A 243 0.13 10.84 22.62
C PRO A 243 -1.07 11.70 22.20
N TYR A 244 -2.21 11.07 21.94
CA TYR A 244 -3.44 11.73 21.47
C TYR A 244 -3.82 12.95 22.32
N SER A 245 -3.72 12.85 23.64
CA SER A 245 -4.01 13.96 24.55
C SER A 245 -3.09 15.18 24.33
N MET A 246 -1.81 14.97 24.09
CA MET A 246 -0.85 16.06 23.83
C MET A 246 -1.05 16.67 22.44
N ILE A 247 -1.35 15.83 21.45
CA ILE A 247 -1.71 16.27 20.09
C ILE A 247 -2.95 17.17 20.17
N LYS A 248 -4.02 16.70 20.82
CA LYS A 248 -5.26 17.47 21.01
C LYS A 248 -5.05 18.76 21.81
N GLN A 249 -4.19 18.74 22.84
CA GLN A 249 -3.83 19.94 23.59
C GLN A 249 -3.07 20.96 22.73
N THR A 250 -2.16 20.50 21.87
CA THR A 250 -1.41 21.37 20.97
C THR A 250 -2.32 21.99 19.92
N LEU A 251 -3.25 21.21 19.36
CA LEU A 251 -4.28 21.70 18.42
C LEU A 251 -5.23 22.75 19.03
N ARG A 252 -5.37 22.79 20.36
CA ARG A 252 -6.17 23.80 21.07
C ARG A 252 -5.57 25.22 20.98
N ILE A 253 -4.29 25.35 20.63
CA ILE A 253 -3.63 26.65 20.49
C ILE A 253 -4.25 27.37 19.29
N GLY A 254 -4.95 28.48 19.52
CA GLY A 254 -5.70 29.18 18.45
C GLY A 254 -4.83 29.85 17.38
N ASN A 255 -3.60 30.26 17.70
CA ASN A 255 -2.68 30.77 16.67
C ASN A 255 -2.03 29.61 15.92
N ALA A 256 -2.33 29.48 14.62
CA ALA A 256 -1.84 28.40 13.77
C ALA A 256 -0.31 28.28 13.71
N ALA A 257 0.43 29.40 13.69
CA ALA A 257 1.91 29.35 13.65
C ALA A 257 2.50 28.80 14.95
N THR A 258 1.95 29.22 16.10
CA THR A 258 2.32 28.69 17.41
C THR A 258 1.90 27.24 17.57
N MET A 259 0.71 26.88 17.09
CA MET A 259 0.21 25.49 17.06
C MET A 259 1.15 24.60 16.26
N LEU A 260 1.49 24.99 15.03
CA LEU A 260 2.35 24.22 14.15
C LEU A 260 3.76 24.08 14.74
N SER A 261 4.32 25.18 15.26
CA SER A 261 5.60 25.15 15.97
C SER A 261 5.56 24.23 17.19
N GLY A 262 4.46 24.24 17.94
CA GLY A 262 4.21 23.33 19.06
C GLY A 262 4.14 21.87 18.62
N MET A 263 3.43 21.58 17.52
CA MET A 263 3.28 20.23 16.97
C MET A 263 4.62 19.69 16.45
N MET A 264 5.35 20.51 15.71
CA MET A 264 6.70 20.18 15.25
C MET A 264 7.65 19.96 16.40
N ARG A 265 7.51 20.74 17.48
CA ARG A 265 8.30 20.51 18.69
C ARG A 265 7.92 19.22 19.40
N LEU A 266 6.63 18.91 19.51
CA LEU A 266 6.13 17.68 20.12
C LEU A 266 6.64 16.44 19.38
N LEU A 267 6.54 16.44 18.04
CA LEU A 267 6.85 15.27 17.23
C LEU A 267 8.34 15.14 16.88
N LEU A 268 9.01 16.25 16.55
CA LEU A 268 10.31 16.25 15.87
C LEU A 268 11.45 16.85 16.69
N THR A 269 11.20 17.37 17.90
CA THR A 269 12.31 17.77 18.78
C THR A 269 13.02 16.53 19.29
N LYS A 270 14.34 16.54 19.21
CA LYS A 270 15.18 15.49 19.81
C LYS A 270 14.92 15.47 21.31
N MET A 271 14.46 14.33 21.81
CA MET A 271 14.16 14.20 23.23
C MET A 271 15.43 13.94 24.02
N GLY A 272 15.63 14.69 25.11
CA GLY A 272 16.67 14.38 26.09
C GLY A 272 16.23 13.25 27.04
N VAL A 273 17.21 12.53 27.61
CA VAL A 273 17.02 11.36 28.48
C VAL A 273 15.98 11.56 29.60
N GLY A 274 15.86 12.77 30.16
CA GLY A 274 14.93 13.07 31.26
C GLY A 274 13.46 13.31 30.88
N ALA A 275 13.15 13.74 29.65
CA ALA A 275 11.76 13.86 29.18
C ALA A 275 11.14 12.47 28.90
N ILE A 276 12.01 11.49 28.64
CA ILE A 276 11.70 10.14 28.18
C ILE A 276 11.24 9.24 29.34
N SER A 277 11.78 9.41 30.55
CA SER A 277 11.37 8.62 31.71
C SER A 277 9.92 8.83 32.12
N ASN A 278 9.38 10.03 31.87
CA ASN A 278 8.04 10.43 32.32
C ASN A 278 6.94 10.10 31.32
N TRP A 279 7.25 9.96 30.02
CA TRP A 279 6.22 9.77 28.99
C TRP A 279 5.65 8.35 28.94
N VAL A 280 6.49 7.32 29.15
CA VAL A 280 6.03 5.91 29.08
C VAL A 280 6.57 5.04 30.25
N GLY A 281 7.31 5.62 31.21
CA GLY A 281 7.87 4.86 32.34
C GLY A 281 8.92 3.81 31.96
N LEU A 282 9.37 3.80 30.70
CA LEU A 282 10.35 2.86 30.17
C LEU A 282 11.74 3.50 30.24
N THR A 283 12.44 3.26 31.35
CA THR A 283 13.85 3.62 31.50
C THR A 283 14.71 2.41 31.18
N GLN A 284 15.47 2.51 30.09
CA GLN A 284 16.89 2.12 29.98
C GLN A 284 17.30 2.22 28.49
N ASN A 285 18.40 2.95 28.25
CA ASN A 285 19.11 3.09 26.98
C ASN A 285 18.33 3.79 25.85
N ALA A 286 18.02 5.09 26.05
CA ALA A 286 17.69 5.95 24.92
C ALA A 286 18.99 6.42 24.27
N ASP A 287 19.19 6.11 22.98
CA ASP A 287 20.24 6.74 22.19
C ASP A 287 19.94 8.24 22.11
N ASP A 288 20.90 9.07 22.54
CA ASP A 288 20.83 10.52 22.47
C ASP A 288 20.61 10.97 21.02
N GLY A 289 19.39 11.44 20.70
CA GLY A 289 19.14 12.14 19.45
C GLY A 289 17.89 11.80 18.65
N MET A 290 17.07 10.83 19.07
CA MET A 290 15.79 10.52 18.41
C MET A 290 14.69 11.53 18.80
N ASN A 291 13.82 11.87 17.85
CA ASN A 291 12.57 12.56 18.15
C ASN A 291 11.45 11.57 18.56
N LEU A 292 10.27 12.12 18.88
CA LEU A 292 9.10 11.36 19.32
C LEU A 292 8.67 10.29 18.30
N LEU A 293 8.56 10.67 17.02
CA LEU A 293 8.13 9.78 15.94
C LEU A 293 9.11 8.62 15.75
N GLN A 294 10.41 8.94 15.66
CA GLN A 294 11.48 7.95 15.58
C GLN A 294 11.49 7.05 16.81
N ARG A 295 11.22 7.59 18.00
CA ARG A 295 11.17 6.81 19.24
C ARG A 295 10.02 5.80 19.24
N ILE A 296 8.84 6.17 18.75
CA ILE A 296 7.70 5.25 18.61
C ILE A 296 8.08 4.11 17.66
N VAL A 297 8.62 4.45 16.47
CA VAL A 297 9.08 3.45 15.48
C VAL A 297 10.12 2.52 16.10
N TRP A 298 11.17 3.08 16.70
CA TRP A 298 12.23 2.30 17.37
C TRP A 298 11.67 1.40 18.46
N LEU A 299 10.75 1.90 19.31
CA LEU A 299 10.25 1.14 20.45
C LEU A 299 9.44 -0.08 20.00
N VAL A 300 8.53 0.11 19.04
CA VAL A 300 7.74 -0.99 18.48
C VAL A 300 8.64 -2.04 17.83
N LEU A 301 9.62 -1.62 17.02
CA LEU A 301 10.58 -2.53 16.40
C LEU A 301 11.47 -3.24 17.44
N SER A 302 11.86 -2.56 18.51
CA SER A 302 12.70 -3.13 19.57
C SER A 302 11.97 -4.19 20.40
N TRP A 303 10.70 -3.97 20.72
CA TRP A 303 9.86 -4.95 21.42
C TRP A 303 9.68 -6.21 20.58
N ASP A 304 9.42 -6.00 19.30
CA ASP A 304 9.25 -7.06 18.32
C ASP A 304 10.55 -7.86 18.13
N ALA A 305 11.69 -7.20 17.94
CA ALA A 305 13.00 -7.84 17.90
C ALA A 305 13.32 -8.61 19.19
N ALA A 306 12.91 -8.10 20.35
CA ALA A 306 13.10 -8.81 21.62
C ALA A 306 12.29 -10.11 21.71
N GLU A 307 11.09 -10.17 21.11
CA GLU A 307 10.28 -11.40 21.04
C GLU A 307 10.94 -12.46 20.16
N PHE A 308 11.42 -12.08 18.97
CA PHE A 308 12.18 -13.00 18.11
C PHE A 308 13.50 -13.44 18.73
N ARG A 309 14.21 -12.54 19.42
CA ARG A 309 15.45 -12.89 20.14
C ARG A 309 15.19 -13.92 21.23
N LYS A 310 14.08 -13.81 21.98
CA LYS A 310 13.68 -14.83 22.96
C LYS A 310 13.40 -16.19 22.30
N SER A 311 12.77 -16.20 21.13
CA SER A 311 12.53 -17.43 20.36
C SER A 311 13.85 -18.08 19.92
N ALA A 312 14.79 -17.29 19.38
CA ALA A 312 16.12 -17.78 19.01
C ALA A 312 16.90 -18.31 20.23
N ASP A 313 16.90 -17.58 21.35
CA ASP A 313 17.55 -17.99 22.60
C ASP A 313 16.97 -19.30 23.17
N ALA A 314 15.68 -19.53 23.00
CA ALA A 314 15.02 -20.77 23.43
C ALA A 314 15.53 -21.98 22.62
N ILE A 315 15.72 -21.81 21.30
CA ILE A 315 16.28 -22.86 20.43
C ILE A 315 17.74 -23.13 20.78
N GLU A 316 18.55 -22.09 21.05
CA GLU A 316 19.95 -22.25 21.45
C GLU A 316 20.13 -23.01 22.78
N LYS A 317 19.19 -22.84 23.71
CA LYS A 317 19.21 -23.49 25.03
C LYS A 317 18.53 -24.85 25.03
N ALA A 318 17.81 -25.20 23.97
CA ALA A 318 17.12 -26.48 23.86
C ALA A 318 18.13 -27.64 23.94
N LYS A 319 17.70 -28.73 24.58
CA LYS A 319 18.49 -29.95 24.73
C LYS A 319 17.66 -31.15 24.31
N GLY A 320 18.30 -32.12 23.70
CA GLY A 320 17.68 -33.38 23.31
C GLY A 320 18.10 -33.81 21.92
N ALA A 321 17.64 -34.99 21.51
CA ALA A 321 17.94 -35.55 20.19
C ALA A 321 17.38 -34.69 19.04
N SER A 322 16.30 -33.94 19.29
CA SER A 322 15.64 -33.08 18.31
C SER A 322 16.24 -31.67 18.22
N SER A 323 17.21 -31.32 19.07
CA SER A 323 17.84 -29.99 19.07
C SER A 323 18.98 -29.91 18.05
N PRO A 324 19.12 -28.79 17.31
CA PRO A 324 20.26 -28.57 16.45
C PRO A 324 21.59 -28.62 17.21
N SER A 325 22.63 -29.10 16.54
CA SER A 325 23.99 -29.06 17.08
C SER A 325 24.51 -27.63 17.17
N LYS A 326 25.48 -27.39 18.07
CA LYS A 326 26.15 -26.08 18.20
C LYS A 326 26.82 -25.64 16.89
N GLU A 327 27.36 -26.59 16.12
CA GLU A 327 27.98 -26.31 14.82
C GLU A 327 26.94 -25.81 13.80
N GLN A 328 25.75 -26.42 13.76
CA GLN A 328 24.65 -26.00 12.89
C GLN A 328 24.15 -24.60 13.26
N LEU A 329 23.94 -24.32 14.56
CA LEU A 329 23.51 -22.99 15.02
C LEU A 329 24.58 -21.92 14.73
N ALA A 330 25.86 -22.25 14.90
CA ALA A 330 26.97 -21.34 14.59
C ALA A 330 27.04 -21.02 13.10
N ALA A 331 26.84 -22.01 12.21
CA ALA A 331 26.79 -21.80 10.77
C ALA A 331 25.66 -20.82 10.37
N ILE A 332 24.47 -20.98 10.98
CA ILE A 332 23.34 -20.07 10.75
C ILE A 332 23.64 -18.66 11.27
N LYS A 333 24.18 -18.50 12.48
CA LYS A 333 24.62 -17.20 13.01
C LYS A 333 25.63 -16.50 12.12
N ASN A 334 26.61 -17.26 11.59
CA ASN A 334 27.61 -16.71 10.68
C ASN A 334 26.98 -16.26 9.36
N TYR A 335 25.99 -16.99 8.85
CA TYR A 335 25.25 -16.62 7.64
C TYR A 335 24.58 -15.25 7.75
N ILE A 336 23.98 -14.91 8.91
CA ILE A 336 23.28 -13.62 9.11
C ILE A 336 24.18 -12.42 8.81
N ASN A 337 25.47 -12.52 9.13
CA ASN A 337 26.44 -11.44 8.98
C ASN A 337 27.15 -11.42 7.61
N LYS A 338 26.78 -12.33 6.70
CA LYS A 338 27.34 -12.35 5.34
C LYS A 338 26.87 -11.18 4.50
N THR A 339 27.59 -10.93 3.42
CA THR A 339 27.25 -9.87 2.47
C THR A 339 25.96 -10.18 1.70
N ARG A 340 25.29 -9.14 1.18
CA ARG A 340 24.11 -9.29 0.30
C ARG A 340 24.37 -10.24 -0.86
N LYS A 341 25.52 -10.11 -1.52
CA LYS A 341 25.93 -10.98 -2.62
C LYS A 341 25.96 -12.45 -2.21
N GLU A 342 26.52 -12.75 -1.04
CA GLU A 342 26.55 -14.13 -0.52
C GLU A 342 25.15 -14.64 -0.13
N HIS A 343 24.28 -13.78 0.42
CA HIS A 343 22.88 -14.14 0.67
C HIS A 343 22.16 -14.50 -0.62
N ASP A 344 22.27 -13.66 -1.65
CA ASP A 344 21.63 -13.86 -2.95
C ASP A 344 22.17 -15.10 -3.67
N GLU A 345 23.49 -15.34 -3.64
CA GLU A 345 24.09 -16.56 -4.19
C GLU A 345 23.63 -17.83 -3.45
N THR A 346 23.39 -17.73 -2.15
CA THR A 346 22.89 -18.85 -1.33
C THR A 346 21.42 -19.11 -1.65
N ARG A 347 20.61 -18.06 -1.76
CA ARG A 347 19.20 -18.14 -2.19
C ARG A 347 19.07 -18.75 -3.59
N ARG A 348 19.90 -18.30 -4.53
CA ARG A 348 19.93 -18.81 -5.90
C ARG A 348 20.23 -20.30 -5.92
N ALA A 349 21.32 -20.72 -5.27
CA ALA A 349 21.69 -22.14 -5.23
C ALA A 349 20.63 -23.00 -4.53
N SER A 350 20.00 -22.49 -3.46
CA SER A 350 18.89 -23.19 -2.80
C SER A 350 17.69 -23.36 -3.74
N SER A 351 17.36 -22.32 -4.51
CA SER A 351 16.23 -22.32 -5.45
C SER A 351 16.48 -23.24 -6.65
N GLU A 352 17.66 -23.15 -7.25
CA GLU A 352 18.06 -23.99 -8.40
C GLU A 352 18.08 -25.49 -8.04
N ASN A 353 18.51 -25.81 -6.82
CA ASN A 353 18.52 -27.19 -6.33
C ASN A 353 17.19 -27.65 -5.72
N ALA A 354 16.14 -26.80 -5.75
CA ALA A 354 14.86 -27.04 -5.09
C ALA A 354 15.00 -27.50 -3.62
N GLY A 355 16.03 -27.00 -2.93
CA GLY A 355 16.42 -27.41 -1.58
C GLY A 355 16.05 -26.35 -0.54
N SER A 356 16.14 -26.74 0.73
CA SER A 356 15.97 -25.79 1.84
C SER A 356 17.17 -24.85 1.95
N ILE A 357 16.89 -23.58 2.23
CA ILE A 357 17.92 -22.56 2.46
C ILE A 357 18.84 -22.94 3.63
N VAL A 358 18.30 -23.58 4.68
CA VAL A 358 19.08 -24.06 5.83
C VAL A 358 20.09 -25.12 5.40
N ILE A 359 19.68 -26.10 4.59
CA ILE A 359 20.58 -27.15 4.09
C ILE A 359 21.71 -26.51 3.28
N THR A 360 21.37 -25.57 2.40
CA THR A 360 22.35 -24.84 1.58
C THR A 360 23.33 -24.04 2.45
N ILE A 361 22.86 -23.39 3.52
CA ILE A 361 23.70 -22.66 4.48
C ILE A 361 24.66 -23.61 5.20
N LEU A 362 24.17 -24.75 5.68
CA LEU A 362 24.98 -25.73 6.41
C LEU A 362 26.07 -26.32 5.52
N GLU A 363 25.72 -26.77 4.32
CA GLU A 363 26.68 -27.38 3.38
C GLU A 363 27.71 -26.36 2.87
N ARG A 364 27.31 -25.10 2.64
CA ARG A 364 28.27 -24.03 2.29
C ARG A 364 29.19 -23.65 3.44
N SER A 365 28.75 -23.83 4.69
CA SER A 365 29.59 -23.58 5.86
C SER A 365 30.59 -24.72 6.09
N LYS A 366 30.14 -25.98 5.98
CA LYS A 366 30.96 -27.18 6.16
C LYS A 366 30.30 -28.35 5.42
N PRO A 367 30.95 -28.94 4.41
CA PRO A 367 30.41 -30.10 3.71
C PRO A 367 30.08 -31.25 4.67
N GLY A 368 28.89 -31.84 4.52
CA GLY A 368 28.41 -32.93 5.36
C GLY A 368 27.70 -32.51 6.64
N LEU A 369 27.60 -31.21 6.94
CA LEU A 369 26.93 -30.71 8.14
C LEU A 369 25.40 -30.87 8.08
N SER A 370 24.82 -31.05 6.88
CA SER A 370 23.40 -31.34 6.70
C SER A 370 23.07 -32.83 6.64
N VAL A 371 24.06 -33.72 6.46
CA VAL A 371 23.83 -35.17 6.23
C VAL A 371 23.17 -35.86 7.42
N SER A 372 23.40 -35.37 8.63
CA SER A 372 22.81 -35.90 9.87
C SER A 372 21.58 -35.12 10.35
N LEU A 373 21.02 -34.21 9.54
CA LEU A 373 19.94 -33.34 9.96
C LEU A 373 18.60 -34.10 9.92
N THR A 374 18.03 -34.35 11.09
CA THR A 374 16.65 -34.89 11.19
C THR A 374 15.63 -33.80 10.86
N GLU A 375 14.42 -34.20 10.45
CA GLU A 375 13.33 -33.26 10.15
C GLU A 375 13.00 -32.31 11.32
N PRO A 376 12.91 -32.75 12.60
CA PRO A 376 12.70 -31.83 13.72
C PRO A 376 13.85 -30.83 13.92
N GLN A 377 15.10 -31.25 13.69
CA GLN A 377 16.26 -30.36 13.78
C GLN A 377 16.27 -29.36 12.63
N HIS A 378 15.86 -29.79 11.43
CA HIS A 378 15.71 -28.92 10.27
C HIS A 378 14.68 -27.82 10.53
N THR A 379 13.49 -28.17 11.04
CA THR A 379 12.45 -27.20 11.41
C THR A 379 12.97 -26.20 12.44
N GLN A 380 13.64 -26.66 13.50
CA GLN A 380 14.23 -25.77 14.51
C GLN A 380 15.34 -24.87 13.92
N CYS A 381 16.14 -25.36 12.97
CA CYS A 381 17.12 -24.53 12.27
C CYS A 381 16.46 -23.45 11.41
N LEU A 382 15.33 -23.76 10.76
CA LEU A 382 14.58 -22.80 9.95
C LEU A 382 13.91 -21.74 10.84
N GLU A 383 13.29 -22.14 11.95
CA GLU A 383 12.74 -21.22 12.95
C GLU A 383 13.83 -20.31 13.52
N TYR A 384 15.00 -20.87 13.81
CA TYR A 384 16.14 -20.13 14.32
C TYR A 384 16.67 -19.11 13.30
N LEU A 385 16.86 -19.51 12.04
CA LEU A 385 17.23 -18.62 10.94
C LEU A 385 16.19 -17.49 10.79
N SER A 386 14.91 -17.84 10.74
CA SER A 386 13.81 -16.89 10.59
C SER A 386 13.77 -15.87 11.73
N ALA A 387 13.94 -16.31 12.98
CA ALA A 387 14.00 -15.44 14.15
C ALA A 387 15.21 -14.50 14.11
N LEU A 388 16.40 -15.00 13.75
CA LEU A 388 17.59 -14.16 13.63
C LEU A 388 17.49 -13.12 12.50
N LEU A 389 16.97 -13.52 11.34
CA LEU A 389 16.68 -12.61 10.23
C LEU A 389 15.64 -11.57 10.63
N ALA A 390 14.60 -11.97 11.36
CA ALA A 390 13.61 -11.05 11.87
C ALA A 390 14.26 -9.99 12.77
N VAL A 391 15.07 -10.39 13.76
CA VAL A 391 15.83 -9.46 14.62
C VAL A 391 16.66 -8.49 13.79
N ARG A 392 17.48 -9.00 12.87
CA ARG A 392 18.32 -8.18 11.98
C ARG A 392 17.49 -7.17 11.20
N ASP A 393 16.41 -7.60 10.56
CA ASP A 393 15.58 -6.72 9.73
C ASP A 393 15.03 -5.53 10.53
N ARG A 394 14.60 -5.74 11.79
CA ARG A 394 14.08 -4.65 12.65
C ARG A 394 15.19 -3.68 13.03
N ASP A 395 16.38 -4.20 13.33
CA ASP A 395 17.55 -3.40 13.64
C ASP A 395 17.95 -2.54 12.41
N GLU A 396 17.95 -3.12 11.20
CA GLU A 396 18.26 -2.38 9.95
C GLU A 396 17.21 -1.32 9.59
N ILE A 397 15.91 -1.63 9.73
CA ILE A 397 14.84 -0.64 9.55
C ILE A 397 15.00 0.50 10.57
N SER A 398 15.31 0.17 11.83
CA SER A 398 15.52 1.15 12.88
C SER A 398 16.75 2.03 12.61
N ASN A 399 17.86 1.44 12.17
CA ASN A 399 19.06 2.17 11.78
C ASN A 399 18.76 3.13 10.62
N SER A 400 17.98 2.65 9.64
CA SER A 400 17.56 3.42 8.46
C SER A 400 16.58 4.54 8.79
N LEU A 401 15.69 4.44 9.77
CA LEU A 401 14.71 5.51 10.02
C LEU A 401 15.04 6.40 11.21
N CYS A 402 15.75 5.86 12.20
CA CYS A 402 15.86 6.46 13.53
C CYS A 402 17.28 6.86 13.91
N ARG A 403 18.31 6.29 13.26
CA ARG A 403 19.72 6.50 13.64
C ARG A 403 20.60 7.06 12.52
N GLN A 404 20.00 7.57 11.45
CA GLN A 404 20.77 8.17 10.36
C GLN A 404 21.50 9.46 10.80
N ASN A 405 22.72 9.63 10.33
CA ASN A 405 23.44 10.90 10.38
C ASN A 405 23.92 11.27 8.97
N PRO A 406 23.43 12.39 8.36
CA PRO A 406 22.41 13.29 8.88
C PRO A 406 21.02 12.63 9.00
N ASP A 407 20.15 13.21 9.82
CA ASP A 407 18.79 12.72 10.06
C ASP A 407 17.84 13.13 8.92
N LEU A 408 17.91 12.37 7.82
CA LEU A 408 17.15 12.64 6.60
C LEU A 408 15.65 12.36 6.77
N PHE A 409 15.28 11.40 7.61
CA PHE A 409 13.87 11.06 7.87
C PHE A 409 13.15 12.24 8.54
N THR A 410 13.73 12.81 9.60
CA THR A 410 13.17 13.99 10.25
C THR A 410 13.11 15.19 9.31
N GLN A 411 14.13 15.38 8.46
CA GLN A 411 14.11 16.45 7.48
C GLN A 411 13.01 16.27 6.44
N ALA A 412 12.80 15.05 5.93
CA ALA A 412 11.72 14.75 5.00
C ALA A 412 10.34 15.05 5.61
N VAL A 413 10.11 14.67 6.88
CA VAL A 413 8.86 15.02 7.58
C VAL A 413 8.71 16.53 7.74
N LYS A 414 9.80 17.27 8.01
CA LYS A 414 9.77 18.74 8.07
C LYS A 414 9.37 19.37 6.75
N ASP A 415 9.94 18.92 5.64
CA ASP A 415 9.59 19.43 4.32
C ASP A 415 8.12 19.16 4.01
N ALA A 416 7.63 17.95 4.30
CA ALA A 416 6.23 17.59 4.13
C ALA A 416 5.30 18.48 4.98
N VAL A 417 5.59 18.69 6.25
CA VAL A 417 4.76 19.60 7.08
C VAL A 417 4.82 21.03 6.55
N THR A 418 5.99 21.48 6.07
CA THR A 418 6.17 22.83 5.53
C THR A 418 5.41 23.02 4.22
N SER A 419 5.41 22.04 3.31
CA SER A 419 4.67 22.13 2.05
C SER A 419 3.15 22.16 2.26
N PHE A 420 2.67 21.48 3.30
CA PHE A 420 1.26 21.51 3.71
C PHE A 420 0.92 22.67 4.67
N GLU A 421 1.88 23.47 5.13
CA GLU A 421 1.65 24.53 6.12
C GLU A 421 0.51 25.50 5.75
N PRO A 422 0.43 26.05 4.52
CA PRO A 422 -0.65 26.97 4.16
C PRO A 422 -2.03 26.35 4.32
N MET A 423 -2.16 25.07 3.95
CA MET A 423 -3.40 24.31 4.07
C MET A 423 -3.73 24.00 5.53
N ILE A 424 -2.76 23.50 6.30
CA ILE A 424 -2.92 23.22 7.73
C ILE A 424 -3.38 24.48 8.47
N ARG A 425 -2.79 25.63 8.14
CA ARG A 425 -3.14 26.93 8.72
C ARG A 425 -4.58 27.33 8.40
N ALA A 426 -4.98 27.25 7.14
CA ALA A 426 -6.33 27.62 6.71
C ALA A 426 -7.39 26.72 7.37
N ILE A 427 -7.14 25.40 7.42
CA ILE A 427 -8.05 24.45 8.08
C ILE A 427 -8.13 24.74 9.58
N HIS A 428 -6.98 24.85 10.26
CA HIS A 428 -6.95 25.02 11.72
C HIS A 428 -7.64 26.30 12.21
N GLN A 429 -7.69 27.34 11.38
CA GLN A 429 -8.39 28.59 11.71
C GLN A 429 -9.91 28.45 11.73
N GLN A 430 -10.47 27.52 10.95
CA GLN A 430 -11.92 27.41 10.75
C GLN A 430 -12.48 26.13 11.39
N VAL A 431 -11.73 25.02 11.30
CA VAL A 431 -12.17 23.68 11.66
C VAL A 431 -11.51 23.23 12.97
N ASP A 432 -12.30 22.66 13.89
CA ASP A 432 -11.77 22.05 15.11
C ASP A 432 -11.12 20.69 14.82
N LEU A 433 -9.82 20.71 14.50
CA LEU A 433 -9.02 19.52 14.25
C LEU A 433 -9.01 18.52 15.43
N ARG A 434 -9.35 18.92 16.66
CA ARG A 434 -9.37 18.02 17.82
C ARG A 434 -10.50 17.01 17.75
N GLU A 435 -11.65 17.42 17.19
CA GLU A 435 -12.79 16.55 16.94
C GLU A 435 -12.36 15.41 16.00
N HIS A 436 -11.71 15.77 14.88
CA HIS A 436 -11.26 14.81 13.87
C HIS A 436 -10.14 13.90 14.36
N VAL A 437 -9.21 14.40 15.17
CA VAL A 437 -8.20 13.54 15.83
C VAL A 437 -8.86 12.55 16.80
N SER A 438 -9.88 12.99 17.56
CA SER A 438 -10.62 12.11 18.48
C SER A 438 -11.44 11.06 17.72
N ALA A 439 -12.05 11.45 16.60
CA ALA A 439 -12.76 10.54 15.71
C ALA A 439 -11.82 9.48 15.10
N ALA A 440 -10.63 9.89 14.64
CA ALA A 440 -9.62 8.95 14.13
C ALA A 440 -9.10 8.00 15.22
N GLU A 441 -8.85 8.49 16.43
CA GLU A 441 -8.49 7.68 17.61
C GLU A 441 -9.57 6.61 17.90
N GLY A 442 -10.85 7.00 17.87
CA GLY A 442 -11.98 6.10 18.03
C GLY A 442 -12.08 5.07 16.91
N LEU A 443 -12.00 5.49 15.65
CA LEU A 443 -12.05 4.61 14.48
C LEU A 443 -10.96 3.54 14.50
N ILE A 444 -9.72 3.90 14.84
CA ILE A 444 -8.62 2.93 14.95
C ILE A 444 -8.89 1.95 16.11
N SER A 445 -9.45 2.44 17.23
CA SER A 445 -9.82 1.58 18.37
C SER A 445 -10.91 0.57 18.00
N ASP A 446 -11.94 1.02 17.28
CA ASP A 446 -13.02 0.16 16.77
C ASP A 446 -12.50 -0.85 15.75
N PHE A 447 -11.63 -0.41 14.83
CA PHE A 447 -10.97 -1.30 13.88
C PHE A 447 -10.17 -2.40 14.57
N ILE A 448 -9.35 -2.03 15.56
CA ILE A 448 -8.57 -3.01 16.34
C ILE A 448 -9.50 -3.98 17.06
N SER A 449 -10.59 -3.47 17.65
CA SER A 449 -11.58 -4.29 18.35
C SER A 449 -12.29 -5.29 17.43
N VAL A 450 -12.75 -4.84 16.27
CA VAL A 450 -13.44 -5.67 15.26
C VAL A 450 -12.51 -6.74 14.69
N SER A 451 -11.23 -6.41 14.54
CA SER A 451 -10.22 -7.32 13.99
C SER A 451 -9.80 -8.43 14.96
N LYS A 452 -10.15 -8.33 16.26
CA LYS A 452 -9.90 -9.38 17.25
C LYS A 452 -10.98 -10.46 17.17
N ALA A 453 -10.58 -11.73 17.33
CA ALA A 453 -11.52 -12.84 17.36
C ALA A 453 -12.51 -12.67 18.53
N LYS A 454 -13.82 -12.69 18.24
CA LYS A 454 -14.86 -12.49 19.24
C LYS A 454 -15.23 -13.83 19.89
N LYS A 455 -15.37 -13.84 21.22
CA LYS A 455 -16.01 -14.97 21.91
C LYS A 455 -17.51 -14.95 21.55
N SER A 456 -18.07 -16.08 21.11
CA SER A 456 -19.50 -16.17 20.80
C SER A 456 -20.32 -15.83 22.05
N THR A 457 -20.97 -14.67 22.03
CA THR A 457 -22.06 -14.37 22.95
C THR A 457 -23.34 -14.88 22.29
N SER A 458 -23.76 -16.09 22.65
CA SER A 458 -25.09 -16.60 22.29
C SER A 458 -26.16 -15.59 22.73
N GLY A 459 -26.79 -14.91 21.77
CA GLY A 459 -27.68 -13.78 22.03
C GLY A 459 -28.73 -13.54 20.94
N ARG A 460 -29.74 -14.46 20.89
CA ARG A 460 -31.12 -14.34 20.32
C ARG A 460 -31.22 -14.41 18.77
N LEU A 461 -32.04 -15.27 18.14
CA LEU A 461 -33.36 -15.84 18.47
C LEU A 461 -33.48 -17.31 18.02
N ALA A 462 -33.61 -18.26 18.96
CA ALA A 462 -34.26 -19.55 18.72
C ALA A 462 -34.73 -20.12 20.08
N PRO A 463 -35.98 -20.58 20.22
CA PRO A 463 -36.41 -21.29 21.42
C PRO A 463 -36.15 -22.78 21.25
N SER A 464 -35.25 -23.36 22.05
CA SER A 464 -35.45 -24.62 22.81
C SER A 464 -34.12 -25.30 23.24
N GLU A 465 -34.16 -25.75 24.50
CA GLU A 465 -33.31 -26.71 25.23
C GLU A 465 -31.91 -26.30 25.75
N PRO A 466 -31.64 -26.52 27.07
CA PRO A 466 -30.36 -26.23 27.69
C PRO A 466 -29.40 -27.41 27.53
N ASN A 467 -28.53 -27.37 26.51
CA ASN A 467 -27.43 -28.33 26.43
C ASN A 467 -26.20 -27.79 27.17
N LYS A 468 -25.79 -28.48 28.24
CA LYS A 468 -24.56 -28.20 28.99
C LYS A 468 -23.36 -28.72 28.19
N GLY A 469 -22.72 -27.83 27.45
CA GLY A 469 -21.44 -28.06 26.78
C GLY A 469 -20.78 -26.71 26.49
N ASP A 470 -20.16 -26.11 27.52
CA ASP A 470 -19.56 -24.79 27.43
C ASP A 470 -18.19 -24.88 26.72
N GLY A 471 -18.24 -24.87 25.40
CA GLY A 471 -17.11 -24.55 24.53
C GLY A 471 -17.48 -23.30 23.75
N SER A 472 -17.15 -22.12 24.27
CA SER A 472 -17.42 -20.86 23.55
C SER A 472 -16.61 -20.85 22.24
N GLU A 473 -17.24 -21.20 21.13
CA GLU A 473 -16.61 -21.09 19.82
C GLU A 473 -16.23 -19.63 19.57
N THR A 474 -14.94 -19.39 19.33
CA THR A 474 -14.44 -18.05 19.03
C THR A 474 -14.64 -17.85 17.53
N ARG A 475 -15.49 -16.90 17.14
CA ARG A 475 -15.74 -16.60 15.73
C ARG A 475 -14.67 -15.63 15.23
N ALA A 476 -13.98 -16.00 14.16
CA ALA A 476 -13.10 -15.09 13.43
C ALA A 476 -13.93 -13.94 12.80
N PRO A 477 -13.40 -12.71 12.73
CA PRO A 477 -14.10 -11.59 12.11
C PRO A 477 -14.42 -11.90 10.65
N SER A 478 -15.61 -11.54 10.21
CA SER A 478 -16.08 -11.74 8.83
C SER A 478 -16.04 -10.44 8.02
N VAL A 479 -16.17 -10.53 6.70
CA VAL A 479 -16.30 -9.34 5.82
C VAL A 479 -17.46 -8.45 6.28
N GLU A 480 -18.58 -9.04 6.72
CA GLU A 480 -19.74 -8.33 7.25
C GLU A 480 -19.39 -7.47 8.48
N ASP A 481 -18.54 -7.95 9.38
CA ASP A 481 -18.09 -7.17 10.54
C ASP A 481 -17.36 -5.89 10.11
N TYR A 482 -16.51 -5.97 9.08
CA TYR A 482 -15.82 -4.81 8.51
C TYR A 482 -16.76 -3.89 7.71
N VAL A 483 -17.76 -4.44 7.00
CA VAL A 483 -18.80 -3.63 6.34
C VAL A 483 -19.57 -2.82 7.38
N LEU A 484 -19.96 -3.42 8.50
CA LEU A 484 -20.64 -2.74 9.59
C LEU A 484 -19.74 -1.68 10.24
N LEU A 485 -18.46 -1.97 10.47
CA LEU A 485 -17.48 -1.00 10.97
C LEU A 485 -17.44 0.25 10.09
N LEU A 486 -17.28 0.08 8.77
CA LEU A 486 -17.19 1.18 7.82
C LEU A 486 -18.52 1.94 7.70
N ARG A 487 -19.67 1.25 7.66
CA ARG A 487 -21.00 1.88 7.63
C ARG A 487 -21.27 2.72 8.87
N ASN A 488 -20.93 2.22 10.04
CA ASN A 488 -21.12 2.93 11.31
C ASN A 488 -20.23 4.18 11.41
N ASN A 489 -19.07 4.17 10.76
CA ASN A 489 -18.08 5.24 10.85
C ASN A 489 -18.00 6.15 9.61
N ARG A 490 -18.75 5.89 8.53
CA ARG A 490 -18.67 6.70 7.28
C ARG A 490 -18.99 8.19 7.50
N GLN A 491 -19.84 8.50 8.48
CA GLN A 491 -20.18 9.89 8.82
C GLN A 491 -18.98 10.67 9.35
N LEU A 492 -17.94 10.02 9.86
CA LEU A 492 -16.70 10.70 10.25
C LEU A 492 -16.03 11.33 9.03
N LEU A 493 -15.97 10.60 7.90
CA LEU A 493 -15.44 11.11 6.64
C LEU A 493 -16.34 12.21 6.08
N TYR A 494 -17.66 12.01 6.07
CA TYR A 494 -18.57 13.02 5.52
C TYR A 494 -18.58 14.31 6.32
N ASN A 495 -18.54 14.23 7.66
CA ASN A 495 -18.40 15.41 8.52
C ASN A 495 -17.08 16.15 8.25
N TRP A 496 -15.95 15.43 8.11
CA TRP A 496 -14.67 16.03 7.74
C TRP A 496 -14.76 16.76 6.39
N LEU A 497 -15.27 16.09 5.36
CA LEU A 497 -15.42 16.68 4.02
C LEU A 497 -16.37 17.87 4.03
N HIS A 498 -17.46 17.80 4.80
CA HIS A 498 -18.42 18.89 4.92
C HIS A 498 -17.81 20.11 5.59
N GLN A 499 -17.16 19.94 6.75
CA GLN A 499 -16.51 21.05 7.46
C GLN A 499 -15.40 21.67 6.59
N LEU A 500 -14.58 20.85 5.93
CA LEU A 500 -13.54 21.33 5.02
C LEU A 500 -14.14 22.12 3.84
N ALA A 501 -15.14 21.57 3.16
CA ALA A 501 -15.71 22.19 1.96
C ALA A 501 -16.54 23.45 2.25
N SER A 502 -17.29 23.45 3.35
CA SER A 502 -18.16 24.57 3.74
C SER A 502 -17.38 25.73 4.38
N GLN A 503 -16.30 25.44 5.12
CA GLN A 503 -15.59 26.45 5.90
C GLN A 503 -14.26 26.91 5.26
N CYS A 504 -13.67 26.10 4.38
CA CYS A 504 -12.41 26.40 3.69
C CYS A 504 -12.60 26.36 2.16
N PRO A 505 -13.37 27.29 1.55
CA PRO A 505 -13.71 27.25 0.14
C PRO A 505 -12.48 27.31 -0.78
N GLU A 506 -11.42 28.01 -0.40
CA GLU A 506 -10.17 28.04 -1.16
C GLU A 506 -9.49 26.68 -1.24
N ILE A 507 -9.53 25.90 -0.15
CA ILE A 507 -8.97 24.53 -0.13
C ILE A 507 -9.84 23.62 -0.97
N LYS A 508 -11.16 23.70 -0.80
CA LYS A 508 -12.14 22.97 -1.62
C LYS A 508 -11.90 23.21 -3.11
N ASP A 509 -11.71 24.46 -3.52
CA ASP A 509 -11.52 24.82 -4.92
C ASP A 509 -10.19 24.30 -5.48
N VAL A 510 -9.11 24.34 -4.69
CA VAL A 510 -7.81 23.76 -5.08
C VAL A 510 -7.92 22.24 -5.28
N PHE A 511 -8.56 21.51 -4.37
CA PHE A 511 -8.75 20.07 -4.50
C PHE A 511 -9.72 19.70 -5.62
N CYS A 512 -10.78 20.49 -5.83
CA CYS A 512 -11.72 20.30 -6.94
C CYS A 512 -11.02 20.47 -8.29
N ALA A 513 -10.19 21.51 -8.42
CA ALA A 513 -9.39 21.74 -9.62
C ALA A 513 -8.40 20.59 -9.86
N TRP A 514 -7.65 20.20 -8.84
CA TRP A 514 -6.73 19.07 -8.92
C TRP A 514 -7.44 17.76 -9.32
N ALA A 515 -8.58 17.45 -8.70
CA ALA A 515 -9.34 16.24 -9.03
C ALA A 515 -9.83 16.27 -10.49
N LYS A 516 -10.34 17.41 -10.95
CA LYS A 516 -10.80 17.59 -12.35
C LYS A 516 -9.67 17.48 -13.37
N ASP A 517 -8.47 17.93 -13.03
CA ASP A 517 -7.33 17.83 -13.95
C ASP A 517 -6.73 16.42 -13.93
N THR A 518 -6.60 15.82 -12.74
CA THR A 518 -6.02 14.49 -12.56
C THR A 518 -6.91 13.40 -13.14
N ILE A 519 -8.24 13.48 -12.99
CA ILE A 519 -9.14 12.42 -13.50
C ILE A 519 -9.05 12.22 -15.01
N LYS A 520 -8.58 13.24 -15.76
CA LYS A 520 -8.44 13.19 -17.22
C LYS A 520 -7.43 12.14 -17.68
N VAL A 521 -6.49 11.72 -16.83
CA VAL A 521 -5.50 10.68 -17.14
C VAL A 521 -6.15 9.31 -17.36
N PHE A 522 -7.39 9.13 -16.90
CA PHE A 522 -8.18 7.92 -17.14
C PHE A 522 -9.04 8.02 -18.40
N ARG A 523 -8.94 9.06 -19.22
CA ARG A 523 -9.67 9.14 -20.49
C ARG A 523 -8.92 8.39 -21.57
N GLN A 524 -9.63 7.66 -22.41
CA GLN A 524 -9.02 7.18 -23.65
C GLN A 524 -8.60 8.35 -24.54
N PRO A 525 -7.46 8.24 -25.25
CA PRO A 525 -7.08 9.21 -26.27
C PRO A 525 -8.22 9.35 -27.29
N ASN A 526 -8.58 10.58 -27.65
CA ASN A 526 -9.54 10.81 -28.72
C ASN A 526 -8.95 10.26 -30.03
N GLN A 527 -9.38 9.07 -30.47
CA GLN A 527 -9.14 8.67 -31.85
C GLN A 527 -9.90 9.66 -32.76
N PRO A 528 -9.25 10.27 -33.77
CA PRO A 528 -9.99 10.96 -34.81
C PRO A 528 -10.92 9.93 -35.47
N VAL A 529 -12.22 10.20 -35.43
CA VAL A 529 -13.20 9.47 -36.23
C VAL A 529 -12.72 9.53 -37.68
N PRO A 530 -12.52 8.41 -38.39
CA PRO A 530 -12.19 8.47 -39.80
C PRO A 530 -13.31 9.26 -40.48
N GLU A 531 -12.95 10.35 -41.17
CA GLU A 531 -13.89 11.10 -42.00
C GLU A 531 -14.50 10.14 -43.02
N THR A 532 -15.72 9.68 -42.75
CA THR A 532 -16.52 8.95 -43.74
C THR A 532 -16.83 9.95 -44.85
N THR A 533 -16.03 9.91 -45.90
CA THR A 533 -16.33 10.59 -47.14
C THR A 533 -17.68 10.07 -47.63
N GLU A 534 -18.63 10.99 -47.80
CA GLU A 534 -19.97 10.71 -48.28
C GLU A 534 -19.93 9.95 -49.61
N ALA A 535 -20.36 8.68 -49.59
CA ALA A 535 -20.74 7.94 -50.79
C ALA A 535 -21.95 7.05 -50.47
N ASN A 536 -23.12 7.69 -50.56
CA ASN A 536 -24.43 7.15 -50.89
C ASN A 536 -24.52 5.62 -51.10
N GLN A 537 -25.00 4.86 -50.11
CA GLN A 537 -25.61 3.53 -50.28
C GLN A 537 -26.51 3.17 -49.08
N GLN A 538 -27.72 2.70 -49.38
CA GLN A 538 -28.80 2.34 -48.44
C GLN A 538 -28.44 1.18 -47.49
N PRO A 539 -29.09 1.08 -46.32
CA PRO A 539 -28.65 0.21 -45.23
C PRO A 539 -29.06 -1.26 -45.47
N THR A 540 -28.09 -2.17 -45.40
CA THR A 540 -28.30 -3.61 -45.26
C THR A 540 -28.19 -3.98 -43.77
N PRO A 541 -29.12 -4.75 -43.17
CA PRO A 541 -29.15 -4.95 -41.73
C PRO A 541 -28.42 -6.24 -41.32
N THR A 542 -27.11 -6.34 -41.50
CA THR A 542 -26.30 -7.42 -40.89
C THR A 542 -24.82 -7.07 -40.86
N ASP A 543 -24.37 -6.37 -39.81
CA ASP A 543 -23.12 -6.75 -39.13
C ASP A 543 -23.07 -6.09 -37.73
N LYS A 544 -23.35 -6.87 -36.69
CA LYS A 544 -23.26 -6.45 -35.28
C LYS A 544 -21.92 -6.90 -34.68
N THR A 545 -20.80 -6.76 -35.38
CA THR A 545 -19.50 -7.24 -34.89
C THR A 545 -18.50 -6.15 -34.50
N HIS A 546 -18.80 -4.86 -34.70
CA HIS A 546 -18.08 -3.81 -33.98
C HIS A 546 -18.86 -3.39 -32.73
N ARG A 547 -18.46 -3.96 -31.58
CA ARG A 547 -18.88 -3.49 -30.26
C ARG A 547 -17.70 -2.85 -29.52
N PRO A 548 -17.97 -1.80 -28.74
CA PRO A 548 -16.96 -0.92 -28.17
C PRO A 548 -16.14 -1.71 -27.15
N GLY A 549 -14.82 -1.75 -27.35
CA GLY A 549 -13.91 -2.37 -26.38
C GLY A 549 -14.16 -1.86 -24.96
N ALA A 550 -13.84 -2.67 -23.97
CA ALA A 550 -13.84 -2.26 -22.57
C ALA A 550 -12.52 -1.51 -22.25
N ALA A 551 -12.30 -1.21 -20.96
CA ALA A 551 -10.94 -1.02 -20.44
C ALA A 551 -10.05 -2.15 -21.00
N GLY A 552 -8.83 -1.87 -21.46
CA GLY A 552 -7.96 -2.86 -22.10
C GLY A 552 -8.10 -3.00 -23.62
N ALA A 553 -8.73 -2.04 -24.30
CA ALA A 553 -8.36 -1.78 -25.70
C ALA A 553 -6.92 -1.22 -25.68
N LEU A 554 -5.93 -2.10 -25.91
CA LEU A 554 -4.54 -1.71 -26.13
C LEU A 554 -4.50 -0.57 -27.16
N SER A 555 -3.63 0.43 -26.98
CA SER A 555 -3.41 1.45 -28.02
C SER A 555 -3.09 0.78 -29.37
N ASP A 556 -3.39 1.43 -30.48
CA ASP A 556 -3.08 0.88 -31.81
C ASP A 556 -1.59 0.51 -31.93
N ASP A 557 -0.70 1.26 -31.26
CA ASP A 557 0.74 0.96 -31.15
C ASP A 557 1.03 -0.36 -30.41
N LEU A 558 0.34 -0.62 -29.30
CA LEU A 558 0.48 -1.88 -28.56
C LEU A 558 -0.16 -3.04 -29.32
N GLN A 559 -1.29 -2.82 -30.00
CA GLN A 559 -1.87 -3.83 -30.89
C GLN A 559 -0.92 -4.17 -32.05
N HIS A 560 -0.21 -3.18 -32.60
CA HIS A 560 0.76 -3.38 -33.67
C HIS A 560 1.96 -4.22 -33.22
N LEU A 561 2.42 -4.07 -31.97
CA LEU A 561 3.51 -4.89 -31.39
C LEU A 561 3.17 -6.38 -31.26
N PHE A 562 1.89 -6.74 -31.14
CA PHE A 562 1.43 -8.12 -30.97
C PHE A 562 0.80 -8.73 -32.23
N THR A 563 0.66 -7.95 -33.30
CA THR A 563 0.14 -8.41 -34.60
C THR A 563 1.21 -8.54 -35.69
N SER A 564 2.41 -7.99 -35.45
CA SER A 564 3.66 -8.26 -36.19
C SER A 564 4.35 -9.51 -35.68
#